data_AF-A0A6B3MLV1-F1
#
_entry.id   AF-A0A6B3MLV1-F1
#
_cell.length_a   1.000
_cell.length_b   1.000
_cell.length_c   1.000
_cell.angle_alpha   90.00
_cell.angle_beta   90.00
_cell.angle_gamma   90.00
#
_symmetry.space_group_name_H-M   'P 1'
#
loop_
_entity.id
_entity.type
_entity.pdbx_description
1 polymer ?
#
loop_
_entity_poly.entity_id
_entity_poly.type
_entity_poly.pdbx_seq_one_letter_code
_entity_poly.pdbx_strand_id
1 'polypeptide(L)'
;MARGDQIYVFQKFLNFEGVYQHHGIDCGDGSVIHYRKKTETIERNSMATFALGETKIYVKQYSVCLIPDVVIRRAESRLGERQYNLIFNNCEHFANWCKTGKNESQQVKDFIPVISNTNIEGLYEAIKQALQGAKQDDTTQLLNQALSDLRVVWDEIQPKYKQELKEINVWQQVAIQAIKNNREDLARAALMRKRNYEKSATDKKAQLDQLAKMTETLIRNRMNWQQT
;
A
#
# COMPACT_ATOMS: atom_id res chain seq x y z
N MET A 1 -7.16 23.41 -12.31
CA MET A 1 -6.80 23.00 -10.93
C MET A 1 -7.05 24.19 -10.04
N ALA A 2 -7.53 23.97 -8.82
CA ALA A 2 -7.81 25.02 -7.85
C ALA A 2 -7.01 24.79 -6.56
N ARG A 3 -6.80 25.88 -5.82
CA ARG A 3 -6.14 25.86 -4.52
C ARG A 3 -6.77 24.80 -3.59
N GLY A 4 -5.94 23.94 -3.02
CA GLY A 4 -6.33 22.86 -2.12
C GLY A 4 -6.82 21.59 -2.83
N ASP A 5 -6.69 21.49 -4.16
CA ASP A 5 -6.99 20.25 -4.89
C ASP A 5 -5.92 19.19 -4.66
N GLN A 6 -6.36 17.93 -4.57
CA GLN A 6 -5.45 16.80 -4.76
C GLN A 6 -5.27 16.58 -6.26
N ILE A 7 -4.04 16.70 -6.70
CA ILE A 7 -3.63 16.52 -8.09
C ILE A 7 -2.76 15.28 -8.23
N TYR A 8 -2.71 14.71 -9.44
CA TYR A 8 -1.80 13.63 -9.75
C TYR A 8 -1.30 13.65 -11.19
N VAL A 9 -0.13 13.06 -11.39
CA VAL A 9 0.46 12.79 -12.70
C VAL A 9 0.76 11.30 -12.83
N PHE A 10 0.63 10.75 -14.04
CA PHE A 10 1.10 9.40 -14.32
C PHE A 10 2.59 9.47 -14.57
N GLN A 11 3.39 8.98 -13.64
CA GLN A 11 4.84 8.91 -13.83
C GLN A 11 5.21 7.49 -14.23
N LYS A 12 6.22 7.37 -15.12
CA LYS A 12 6.83 6.09 -15.42
C LYS A 12 7.46 5.54 -14.14
N PHE A 13 7.08 4.32 -13.79
CA PHE A 13 7.76 3.56 -12.75
C PHE A 13 8.49 2.43 -13.45
N LEU A 14 9.84 2.51 -13.51
CA LEU A 14 10.70 1.38 -13.88
C LEU A 14 10.19 0.56 -15.09
N ASN A 15 10.31 1.09 -16.31
CA ASN A 15 9.90 0.43 -17.57
C ASN A 15 8.43 -0.02 -17.68
N PHE A 16 7.58 0.20 -16.68
CA PHE A 16 6.14 0.01 -16.77
C PHE A 16 5.46 1.36 -16.98
N GLU A 17 4.99 1.58 -18.21
CA GLU A 17 4.19 2.76 -18.54
C GLU A 17 2.81 2.68 -17.86
N GLY A 18 2.38 3.79 -17.23
CA GLY A 18 0.98 3.99 -16.84
C GLY A 18 0.52 3.42 -15.49
N VAL A 19 1.38 2.81 -14.67
CA VAL A 19 0.96 2.10 -13.44
C VAL A 19 1.09 2.89 -12.14
N TYR A 20 1.67 4.09 -12.14
CA TYR A 20 1.89 4.85 -10.91
C TYR A 20 1.37 6.29 -10.99
N GLN A 21 0.43 6.62 -10.11
CA GLN A 21 -0.03 7.99 -9.90
C GLN A 21 0.80 8.63 -8.79
N HIS A 22 1.48 9.73 -9.14
CA HIS A 22 2.19 10.56 -8.16
C HIS A 22 1.27 11.71 -7.74
N HIS A 23 0.91 11.77 -6.47
CA HIS A 23 -0.07 12.72 -5.93
C HIS A 23 0.57 13.88 -5.16
N GLY A 24 -0.12 15.01 -5.15
CA GLY A 24 0.25 16.19 -4.37
C GLY A 24 -0.96 17.08 -4.09
N ILE A 25 -0.76 18.11 -3.28
CA ILE A 25 -1.74 19.15 -2.98
C ILE A 25 -1.33 20.45 -3.69
N ASP A 26 -2.18 20.94 -4.59
CA ASP A 26 -2.02 22.23 -5.26
C ASP A 26 -2.22 23.36 -4.23
N CYS A 27 -1.20 24.21 -4.07
CA CYS A 27 -1.25 25.32 -3.12
C CYS A 27 -1.91 26.59 -3.70
N GLY A 28 -2.22 26.61 -5.00
CA GLY A 28 -2.84 27.73 -5.70
C GLY A 28 -1.89 28.88 -6.06
N ASP A 29 -0.62 28.77 -5.69
CA ASP A 29 0.46 29.74 -5.95
C ASP A 29 1.47 29.21 -6.99
N GLY A 30 1.10 28.17 -7.74
CA GLY A 30 1.98 27.47 -8.67
C GLY A 30 2.92 26.46 -8.01
N SER A 31 2.82 26.28 -6.69
CA SER A 31 3.53 25.23 -5.95
C SER A 31 2.62 24.07 -5.55
N VAL A 32 3.26 22.93 -5.30
CA VAL A 32 2.62 21.68 -4.89
C VAL A 32 3.35 21.17 -3.66
N ILE A 33 2.61 20.81 -2.61
CA ILE A 33 3.15 20.05 -1.49
C ILE A 33 2.91 18.57 -1.75
N HIS A 34 3.98 17.79 -1.78
CA HIS A 34 3.89 16.36 -2.04
C HIS A 34 5.00 15.59 -1.36
N TYR A 35 4.77 14.29 -1.22
CA TYR A 35 5.81 13.38 -0.80
C TYR A 35 6.81 13.19 -1.96
N ARG A 36 8.05 13.66 -1.84
CA ARG A 36 9.01 13.61 -2.94
C ARG A 36 9.81 12.32 -2.88
N LYS A 37 9.77 11.54 -3.96
CA LYS A 37 10.45 10.23 -4.03
C LYS A 37 11.98 10.33 -3.89
N LYS A 38 12.58 11.34 -4.54
CA LYS A 38 14.06 11.47 -4.58
C LYS A 38 14.69 11.72 -3.21
N THR A 39 13.97 12.40 -2.32
CA THR A 39 14.45 12.83 -1.01
C THR A 39 13.68 12.16 0.14
N GLU A 40 12.66 11.38 -0.20
CA GLU A 40 11.76 10.68 0.73
C GLU A 40 11.23 11.59 1.82
N THR A 41 10.94 12.84 1.43
CA THR A 41 10.51 13.90 2.33
C THR A 41 9.28 14.60 1.76
N ILE A 42 8.36 15.05 2.61
CA ILE A 42 7.28 15.94 2.20
C ILE A 42 7.87 17.33 1.93
N GLU A 43 7.78 17.78 0.69
CA GLU A 43 8.36 19.04 0.23
C GLU A 43 7.33 19.89 -0.50
N ARG A 44 7.55 21.20 -0.48
CA ARG A 44 6.89 22.16 -1.36
C ARG A 44 7.79 22.41 -2.55
N ASN A 45 7.32 22.11 -3.76
CA ASN A 45 8.07 22.36 -4.99
C ASN A 45 7.19 23.05 -6.04
N SER A 46 7.81 23.51 -7.13
CA SER A 46 7.05 24.06 -8.26
C SER A 46 6.20 22.98 -8.94
N MET A 47 5.10 23.40 -9.59
CA MET A 47 4.27 22.51 -10.42
C MET A 47 5.11 21.79 -11.49
N ALA A 48 6.09 22.47 -12.09
CA ALA A 48 6.98 21.87 -13.09
C ALA A 48 7.84 20.76 -12.49
N THR A 49 8.38 20.96 -11.28
CA THR A 49 9.14 19.93 -10.55
C THR A 49 8.26 18.74 -10.19
N PHE A 50 7.01 18.98 -9.78
CA PHE A 50 6.04 17.93 -9.48
C PHE A 50 5.67 17.09 -10.72
N ALA A 51 5.45 17.75 -11.86
CA ALA A 51 5.06 17.09 -13.11
C ALA A 51 6.19 16.26 -13.75
N LEU A 52 7.46 16.58 -13.46
CA LEU A 52 8.63 15.84 -13.93
C LEU A 52 8.68 15.62 -15.46
N GLY A 53 8.20 16.60 -16.24
CA GLY A 53 8.14 16.54 -17.70
C GLY A 53 6.81 16.02 -18.27
N GLU A 54 5.87 15.58 -17.43
CA GLU A 54 4.53 15.19 -17.87
C GLU A 54 3.70 16.39 -18.33
N THR A 55 2.96 16.21 -19.42
CA THR A 55 2.16 17.30 -20.03
C THR A 55 0.74 17.39 -19.47
N LYS A 56 0.27 16.36 -18.76
CA LYS A 56 -1.08 16.30 -18.20
C LYS A 56 -1.05 16.09 -16.70
N ILE A 57 -1.71 17.00 -15.98
CA ILE A 57 -1.98 16.92 -14.55
C ILE A 57 -3.48 16.74 -14.35
N TYR A 58 -3.84 15.75 -13.54
CA TYR A 58 -5.23 15.37 -13.27
C TYR A 58 -5.64 15.83 -11.88
N VAL A 59 -6.92 16.14 -11.69
CA VAL A 59 -7.51 16.47 -10.39
C VAL A 59 -8.33 15.28 -9.91
N LYS A 60 -8.09 14.84 -8.67
CA LYS A 60 -8.88 13.77 -8.06
C LYS A 60 -10.17 14.33 -7.48
N GLN A 61 -11.30 13.72 -7.83
CA GLN A 61 -12.64 14.18 -7.44
C GLN A 61 -13.09 13.52 -6.13
N TYR A 62 -13.77 14.31 -5.27
CA TYR A 62 -14.29 13.87 -3.98
C TYR A 62 -15.74 14.32 -3.83
N SER A 63 -16.60 13.45 -3.30
CA SER A 63 -17.98 13.81 -2.95
C SER A 63 -18.06 14.67 -1.68
N VAL A 64 -17.13 14.45 -0.74
CA VAL A 64 -17.01 15.22 0.50
C VAL A 64 -15.52 15.44 0.79
N CYS A 65 -15.11 16.68 0.99
CA CYS A 65 -13.72 17.03 1.32
C CYS A 65 -13.64 18.26 2.23
N LEU A 66 -12.47 18.44 2.83
CA LEU A 66 -12.14 19.60 3.65
C LEU A 66 -11.95 20.85 2.78
N ILE A 67 -12.26 22.02 3.35
CA ILE A 67 -12.09 23.31 2.68
C ILE A 67 -10.60 23.58 2.37
N PRO A 68 -10.28 24.33 1.30
CA PRO A 68 -8.91 24.56 0.83
C PRO A 68 -7.92 24.98 1.91
N ASP A 69 -8.31 25.89 2.80
CA ASP A 69 -7.42 26.37 3.88
C ASP A 69 -7.03 25.27 4.86
N VAL A 70 -7.97 24.38 5.18
CA VAL A 70 -7.69 23.24 6.07
C VAL A 70 -6.79 22.23 5.37
N VAL A 71 -7.04 21.96 4.08
CA VAL A 71 -6.21 21.04 3.28
C VAL A 71 -4.76 21.53 3.23
N ILE A 72 -4.54 22.81 2.93
CA ILE A 72 -3.20 23.40 2.83
C ILE A 72 -2.52 23.44 4.19
N ARG A 73 -3.20 23.87 5.26
CA ARG A 73 -2.62 23.84 6.62
C ARG A 73 -2.17 22.44 7.03
N ARG A 74 -2.95 21.41 6.68
CA ARG A 74 -2.58 20.00 6.93
C ARG A 74 -1.36 19.60 6.10
N ALA A 75 -1.33 19.94 4.82
CA ALA A 75 -0.18 19.66 3.96
C ALA A 75 1.10 20.33 4.49
N GLU A 76 1.01 21.60 4.87
CA GLU A 76 2.12 22.38 5.46
C GLU A 76 2.58 21.81 6.81
N SER A 77 1.65 21.32 7.66
CA SER A 77 1.99 20.76 8.97
C SER A 77 2.87 19.51 8.92
N ARG A 78 2.98 18.85 7.76
CA ARG A 78 3.82 17.66 7.57
C ARG A 78 5.02 17.93 6.67
N LEU A 79 5.31 19.19 6.32
CA LEU A 79 6.55 19.54 5.60
C LEU A 79 7.77 19.04 6.38
N GLY A 80 8.72 18.43 5.66
CA GLY A 80 9.92 17.85 6.26
C GLY A 80 9.73 16.44 6.85
N GLU A 81 8.53 15.88 6.84
CA GLU A 81 8.32 14.50 7.29
C GLU A 81 9.04 13.49 6.39
N ARG A 82 9.74 12.53 7.01
CA ARG A 82 10.59 11.50 6.35
C ARG A 82 10.14 10.06 6.64
N GLN A 83 8.83 9.84 6.76
CA GLN A 83 8.20 8.53 6.93
C GLN A 83 7.78 7.89 5.58
N TYR A 84 8.70 7.80 4.61
CA TYR A 84 8.37 7.25 3.30
C TYR A 84 8.29 5.71 3.36
N ASN A 85 7.08 5.18 3.42
CA ASN A 85 6.77 3.78 3.16
C ASN A 85 6.70 3.48 1.64
N LEU A 86 7.77 2.94 1.06
CA LEU A 86 7.88 2.54 -0.35
C LEU A 86 6.68 1.72 -0.86
N ILE A 87 6.05 0.97 0.05
CA ILE A 87 5.07 -0.07 -0.24
C ILE A 87 3.63 0.48 -0.36
N PHE A 88 3.31 1.59 0.32
CA PHE A 88 1.93 2.05 0.50
C PHE A 88 1.56 3.30 -0.30
N ASN A 89 2.31 3.71 -1.32
CA ASN A 89 2.01 4.95 -2.08
C ASN A 89 1.75 6.20 -1.17
N ASN A 90 2.75 6.61 -0.37
CA ASN A 90 2.56 7.68 0.63
C ASN A 90 2.08 9.00 0.05
N CYS A 91 2.39 9.30 -1.21
CA CYS A 91 1.94 10.54 -1.83
C CYS A 91 0.42 10.59 -1.95
N GLU A 92 -0.22 9.46 -2.28
CA GLU A 92 -1.68 9.36 -2.35
C GLU A 92 -2.31 9.40 -0.97
N HIS A 93 -1.75 8.67 -0.01
CA HIS A 93 -2.25 8.68 1.37
C HIS A 93 -2.13 10.04 2.02
N PHE A 94 -0.96 10.68 1.89
CA PHE A 94 -0.74 12.04 2.34
C PHE A 94 -1.79 12.99 1.75
N ALA A 95 -1.97 12.96 0.42
CA ALA A 95 -2.92 13.85 -0.24
C ALA A 95 -4.37 13.54 0.16
N ASN A 96 -4.75 12.27 0.28
CA ASN A 96 -6.07 11.84 0.77
C ASN A 96 -6.31 12.30 2.22
N TRP A 97 -5.31 12.18 3.09
CA TRP A 97 -5.40 12.63 4.49
C TRP A 97 -5.52 14.15 4.58
N CYS A 98 -4.79 14.90 3.75
CA CYS A 98 -4.95 16.34 3.63
C CYS A 98 -6.37 16.70 3.19
N LYS A 99 -6.89 15.98 2.19
CA LYS A 99 -8.18 16.29 1.55
C LYS A 99 -9.41 15.83 2.34
N THR A 100 -9.31 14.74 3.11
CA THR A 100 -10.48 14.06 3.71
C THR A 100 -10.41 13.86 5.22
N GLY A 101 -9.25 14.03 5.86
CA GLY A 101 -9.11 13.84 7.30
C GLY A 101 -8.82 12.40 7.75
N LYS A 102 -9.00 11.39 6.89
CA LYS A 102 -8.95 9.95 7.27
C LYS A 102 -7.53 9.39 7.12
N ASN A 103 -7.00 8.70 8.15
CA ASN A 103 -5.56 8.36 8.16
C ASN A 103 -5.14 6.88 8.21
N GLU A 104 -5.91 5.88 8.67
CA GLU A 104 -5.22 4.65 9.17
C GLU A 104 -5.67 3.25 8.70
N SER A 105 -6.80 3.04 8.01
CA SER A 105 -7.17 1.67 7.57
C SER A 105 -7.10 1.42 6.06
N GLN A 106 -6.80 2.44 5.27
CA GLN A 106 -6.80 2.33 3.80
C GLN A 106 -5.49 1.72 3.28
N GLN A 107 -4.37 2.00 3.94
CA GLN A 107 -3.03 1.48 3.60
C GLN A 107 -3.00 -0.05 3.44
N VAL A 108 -3.57 -0.76 4.41
CA VAL A 108 -3.63 -2.22 4.38
C VAL A 108 -4.63 -2.72 3.33
N LYS A 109 -5.75 -2.01 3.13
CA LYS A 109 -6.77 -2.35 2.13
C LYS A 109 -6.28 -2.20 0.70
N ASP A 110 -5.44 -1.20 0.43
CA ASP A 110 -4.95 -0.90 -0.91
C ASP A 110 -3.72 -1.75 -1.28
N PHE A 111 -2.92 -2.17 -0.29
CA PHE A 111 -1.74 -3.00 -0.53
C PHE A 111 -2.05 -4.49 -0.73
N ILE A 112 -3.07 -5.03 -0.07
CA ILE A 112 -3.48 -6.44 -0.21
C ILE A 112 -3.80 -6.82 -1.69
N PRO A 113 -4.54 -6.01 -2.47
CA PRO A 113 -4.74 -6.26 -3.90
C PRO A 113 -3.45 -6.19 -4.72
N VAL A 114 -2.53 -5.29 -4.35
CA VAL A 114 -1.25 -5.09 -5.06
C VAL A 114 -0.36 -6.31 -4.93
N ILE A 115 -0.17 -6.85 -3.71
CA ILE A 115 0.61 -8.10 -3.55
C ILE A 115 0.01 -9.21 -4.41
N SER A 116 -1.32 -9.40 -4.37
CA SER A 116 -2.02 -10.46 -5.11
C SER A 116 -1.71 -10.49 -6.63
N ASN A 117 -1.35 -9.34 -7.23
CA ASN A 117 -1.18 -9.19 -8.68
C ASN A 117 0.20 -8.68 -9.13
N THR A 118 1.17 -8.44 -8.24
CA THR A 118 2.43 -7.76 -8.60
C THR A 118 3.64 -8.68 -8.69
N ASN A 119 4.48 -8.45 -9.70
CA ASN A 119 5.79 -9.07 -9.86
C ASN A 119 6.78 -8.52 -8.80
N ILE A 120 7.18 -9.39 -7.86
CA ILE A 120 8.00 -9.08 -6.68
C ILE A 120 9.35 -8.43 -7.05
N GLU A 121 9.89 -8.73 -8.23
CA GLU A 121 11.16 -8.14 -8.69
C GLU A 121 11.07 -6.62 -8.92
N GLY A 122 9.90 -6.11 -9.32
CA GLY A 122 9.71 -4.68 -9.56
C GLY A 122 9.77 -3.83 -8.29
N LEU A 123 9.28 -4.36 -7.16
CA LEU A 123 9.40 -3.67 -5.87
C LEU A 123 10.84 -3.72 -5.35
N TYR A 124 11.52 -4.85 -5.51
CA TYR A 124 12.92 -4.98 -5.13
C TYR A 124 13.81 -3.97 -5.88
N GLU A 125 13.68 -3.89 -7.21
CA GLU A 125 14.46 -2.92 -7.99
C GLU A 125 14.10 -1.47 -7.64
N ALA A 126 12.86 -1.19 -7.25
CA ALA A 126 12.47 0.13 -6.78
C ALA A 126 13.11 0.52 -5.44
N ILE A 127 13.16 -0.44 -4.50
CA ILE A 127 13.87 -0.25 -3.23
C ILE A 127 15.36 -0.08 -3.52
N LYS A 128 15.97 -0.97 -4.31
CA LYS A 128 17.38 -0.87 -4.70
C LYS A 128 17.73 0.44 -5.40
N GLN A 129 16.87 0.96 -6.28
CA GLN A 129 17.07 2.26 -6.93
C GLN A 129 16.88 3.44 -5.98
N ALA A 130 15.94 3.39 -5.04
CA ALA A 130 15.83 4.40 -3.98
C ALA A 130 17.09 4.43 -3.09
N LEU A 131 17.74 3.28 -2.92
CA LEU A 131 18.97 3.11 -2.16
C LEU A 131 20.24 3.46 -2.96
N GLN A 132 20.17 3.51 -4.30
CA GLN A 132 21.30 3.91 -5.16
C GLN A 132 21.56 5.42 -5.04
N GLY A 133 22.41 5.79 -4.08
CA GLY A 133 22.83 7.17 -3.79
C GLY A 133 22.56 7.64 -2.36
N ALA A 134 21.91 6.82 -1.54
CA ALA A 134 21.67 7.09 -0.13
C ALA A 134 22.91 6.75 0.72
N LYS A 135 23.13 7.47 1.82
CA LYS A 135 24.19 7.09 2.79
C LYS A 135 23.82 5.76 3.46
N GLN A 136 24.82 5.02 3.94
CA GLN A 136 24.64 3.70 4.55
C GLN A 136 23.68 3.68 5.77
N ASP A 137 23.56 4.81 6.47
CA ASP A 137 22.57 4.98 7.55
C ASP A 137 21.13 5.15 7.01
N ASP A 138 20.96 5.93 5.94
CA ASP A 138 19.65 6.13 5.29
C ASP A 138 19.13 4.80 4.70
N THR A 139 20.02 3.97 4.14
CA THR A 139 19.64 2.67 3.57
C THR A 139 19.15 1.67 4.62
N THR A 140 19.78 1.67 5.79
CA THR A 140 19.37 0.83 6.91
C THR A 140 18.02 1.26 7.47
N GLN A 141 17.78 2.57 7.56
CA GLN A 141 16.51 3.12 8.03
C GLN A 141 15.35 2.76 7.08
N LEU A 142 15.56 2.90 5.77
CA LEU A 142 14.57 2.56 4.76
C LEU A 142 14.24 1.07 4.72
N LEU A 143 15.25 0.22 4.87
CA LEU A 143 15.06 -1.21 4.98
C LEU A 143 14.22 -1.58 6.22
N ASN A 144 14.56 -1.00 7.38
CA ASN A 144 13.80 -1.23 8.61
C ASN A 144 12.35 -0.76 8.49
N GLN A 145 12.13 0.37 7.82
CA GLN A 145 10.80 0.88 7.55
C GLN A 145 10.01 -0.07 6.63
N ALA A 146 10.62 -0.53 5.53
CA ALA A 146 9.98 -1.50 4.62
C ALA A 146 9.65 -2.84 5.32
N LEU A 147 10.52 -3.33 6.21
CA LEU A 147 10.26 -4.53 7.00
C LEU A 147 9.12 -4.31 8.01
N SER A 148 9.06 -3.13 8.64
CA SER A 148 7.96 -2.75 9.53
C SER A 148 6.62 -2.70 8.79
N ASP A 149 6.62 -2.15 7.59
CA ASP A 149 5.44 -2.08 6.72
C ASP A 149 4.92 -3.46 6.33
N LEU A 150 5.80 -4.37 5.91
CA LEU A 150 5.45 -5.76 5.60
C LEU A 150 4.88 -6.48 6.84
N ARG A 151 5.43 -6.19 8.02
CA ARG A 151 4.94 -6.74 9.29
C ARG A 151 3.51 -6.31 9.60
N VAL A 152 3.16 -5.04 9.40
CA VAL A 152 1.78 -4.55 9.62
C VAL A 152 0.77 -5.34 8.78
N VAL A 153 1.13 -5.63 7.53
CA VAL A 153 0.26 -6.37 6.60
C VAL A 153 0.17 -7.84 6.99
N TRP A 154 1.29 -8.43 7.39
CA TRP A 154 1.33 -9.79 7.93
C TRP A 154 0.42 -9.92 9.17
N ASP A 155 0.51 -8.97 10.10
CA ASP A 155 -0.28 -8.95 11.33
C ASP A 155 -1.78 -8.76 11.08
N GLU A 156 -2.18 -8.18 9.93
CA GLU A 156 -3.58 -8.12 9.50
C GLU A 156 -4.06 -9.42 8.84
N ILE A 157 -3.28 -10.01 7.92
CA ILE A 157 -3.72 -11.15 7.10
C ILE A 157 -3.64 -12.45 7.88
N GLN A 158 -2.58 -12.64 8.68
CA GLN A 158 -2.31 -13.93 9.33
C GLN A 158 -3.40 -14.37 10.32
N PRO A 159 -3.95 -13.49 11.20
CA PRO A 159 -5.04 -13.87 12.08
C PRO A 159 -6.30 -14.24 11.30
N LYS A 160 -6.61 -13.52 10.21
CA LYS A 160 -7.76 -13.81 9.35
C LYS A 160 -7.60 -15.16 8.67
N TYR A 161 -6.43 -15.44 8.08
CA TYR A 161 -6.12 -16.75 7.50
C TYR A 161 -6.32 -17.89 8.51
N LYS A 162 -5.80 -17.73 9.74
CA LYS A 162 -6.04 -18.71 10.82
C LYS A 162 -7.51 -18.87 11.15
N GLN A 163 -8.29 -17.79 11.14
CA GLN A 163 -9.72 -17.87 11.35
C GLN A 163 -10.41 -18.63 10.21
N GLU A 164 -10.07 -18.38 8.95
CA GLU A 164 -10.63 -19.14 7.82
C GLU A 164 -10.38 -20.64 8.00
N LEU A 165 -9.16 -21.05 8.38
CA LEU A 165 -8.83 -22.45 8.65
C LEU A 165 -9.68 -23.07 9.77
N LYS A 166 -9.99 -22.28 10.82
CA LYS A 166 -10.91 -22.74 11.88
C LYS A 166 -12.32 -22.92 11.34
N GLU A 167 -12.84 -21.96 10.58
CA GLU A 167 -14.17 -22.01 9.99
C GLU A 167 -14.33 -23.19 9.02
N ILE A 168 -13.30 -23.51 8.23
CA ILE A 168 -13.31 -24.70 7.35
C ILE A 168 -13.58 -25.97 8.17
N ASN A 169 -12.92 -26.12 9.33
CA ASN A 169 -13.11 -27.27 10.22
C ASN A 169 -14.50 -27.25 10.87
N VAL A 170 -14.97 -26.09 11.33
CA VAL A 170 -16.31 -25.93 11.91
C VAL A 170 -17.39 -26.35 10.91
N TRP A 171 -17.35 -25.82 9.69
CA TRP A 171 -18.36 -26.13 8.66
C TRP A 171 -18.27 -27.57 8.17
N GLN A 172 -17.09 -28.20 8.22
CA GLN A 172 -16.96 -29.65 8.01
C GLN A 172 -17.72 -30.44 9.09
N GLN A 173 -17.58 -30.07 10.37
CA GLN A 173 -18.30 -30.76 11.46
C GLN A 173 -19.82 -30.53 11.38
N VAL A 174 -20.25 -29.32 11.03
CA VAL A 174 -21.67 -29.02 10.80
C VAL A 174 -22.23 -29.89 9.67
N ALA A 175 -21.50 -30.03 8.56
CA ALA A 175 -21.93 -30.88 7.45
C ALA A 175 -22.05 -32.35 7.87
N ILE A 176 -21.05 -32.89 8.58
CA ILE A 176 -21.07 -34.27 9.11
C ILE A 176 -22.28 -34.47 10.04
N GLN A 177 -22.52 -33.54 10.95
CA GLN A 177 -23.63 -33.64 11.90
C GLN A 177 -24.99 -33.53 11.20
N ALA A 178 -25.11 -32.70 10.17
CA ALA A 178 -26.33 -32.57 9.39
C ALA A 178 -26.66 -33.87 8.63
N ILE A 179 -25.65 -34.52 8.03
CA ILE A 179 -25.82 -35.84 7.40
C ILE A 179 -26.28 -36.90 8.42
N LYS A 180 -25.66 -36.95 9.61
CA LYS A 180 -26.07 -37.88 10.68
C LYS A 180 -27.54 -37.70 11.11
N ASN A 181 -28.07 -36.49 10.98
CA ASN A 181 -29.45 -36.15 11.32
C ASN A 181 -30.40 -36.22 10.11
N ASN A 182 -29.99 -36.81 8.98
CA ASN A 182 -30.76 -36.88 7.73
C ASN A 182 -31.20 -35.49 7.19
N ARG A 183 -30.39 -34.45 7.44
CA ARG A 183 -30.60 -33.07 6.98
C ARG A 183 -29.65 -32.75 5.83
N GLU A 184 -29.88 -33.37 4.68
CA GLU A 184 -29.05 -33.17 3.48
C GLU A 184 -29.03 -31.71 3.00
N ASP A 185 -30.15 -30.99 3.16
CA ASP A 185 -30.29 -29.57 2.87
C ASP A 185 -29.24 -28.73 3.63
N LEU A 186 -29.15 -28.96 4.94
CA LEU A 186 -28.20 -28.28 5.81
C LEU A 186 -26.76 -28.72 5.55
N ALA A 187 -26.55 -30.01 5.23
CA ALA A 187 -25.23 -30.51 4.88
C ALA A 187 -24.68 -29.83 3.62
N ARG A 188 -25.49 -29.69 2.56
CA ARG A 188 -25.10 -29.00 1.33
C ARG A 188 -24.79 -27.53 1.60
N ALA A 189 -25.63 -26.84 2.38
CA ALA A 189 -25.40 -25.44 2.74
C ALA A 189 -24.10 -25.27 3.56
N ALA A 190 -23.82 -26.17 4.50
CA ALA A 190 -22.58 -26.17 5.28
C ALA A 190 -21.34 -26.39 4.40
N LEU A 191 -21.40 -27.34 3.46
CA LEU A 191 -20.32 -27.58 2.50
C LEU A 191 -20.09 -26.38 1.56
N MET A 192 -21.15 -25.69 1.13
CA MET A 192 -21.00 -24.44 0.36
C MET A 192 -20.27 -23.36 1.17
N ARG A 193 -20.62 -23.17 2.44
CA ARG A 193 -19.91 -22.23 3.32
C ARG A 193 -18.46 -22.63 3.51
N LYS A 194 -18.20 -23.91 3.78
CA LYS A 194 -16.84 -24.46 3.87
C LYS A 194 -16.01 -24.14 2.63
N ARG A 195 -16.56 -24.37 1.43
CA ARG A 195 -15.87 -24.09 0.16
C ARG A 195 -15.51 -22.60 0.00
N ASN A 196 -16.37 -21.69 0.45
CA ASN A 196 -16.07 -20.26 0.43
C ASN A 196 -14.90 -19.91 1.36
N TYR A 197 -14.87 -20.51 2.55
CA TYR A 197 -13.74 -20.37 3.47
C TYR A 197 -12.45 -20.99 2.93
N GLU A 198 -12.52 -22.15 2.26
CA GLU A 198 -11.38 -22.77 1.58
C GLU A 198 -10.79 -21.84 0.51
N LYS A 199 -11.63 -21.27 -0.36
CA LYS A 199 -11.18 -20.29 -1.37
C LYS A 199 -10.53 -19.07 -0.72
N SER A 200 -11.19 -18.49 0.28
CA SER A 200 -10.68 -17.33 1.03
C SER A 200 -9.35 -17.62 1.73
N ALA A 201 -9.18 -18.83 2.27
CA ALA A 201 -7.94 -19.28 2.90
C ALA A 201 -6.81 -19.45 1.86
N THR A 202 -7.11 -20.01 0.68
CA THR A 202 -6.14 -20.12 -0.42
C THR A 202 -5.61 -18.74 -0.83
N ASP A 203 -6.49 -17.77 -1.03
CA ASP A 203 -6.11 -16.41 -1.43
C ASP A 203 -5.22 -15.74 -0.36
N LYS A 204 -5.62 -15.82 0.91
CA LYS A 204 -4.83 -15.27 2.03
C LYS A 204 -3.48 -15.99 2.21
N LYS A 205 -3.44 -17.30 1.98
CA LYS A 205 -2.18 -18.06 2.02
C LYS A 205 -1.23 -17.57 0.92
N ALA A 206 -1.71 -17.38 -0.30
CA ALA A 206 -0.90 -16.86 -1.40
C ALA A 206 -0.31 -15.47 -1.06
N GLN A 207 -1.12 -14.60 -0.44
CA GLN A 207 -0.68 -13.29 0.04
C GLN A 207 0.41 -13.41 1.12
N LEU A 208 0.24 -14.30 2.11
CA LEU A 208 1.26 -14.53 3.15
C LEU A 208 2.55 -15.13 2.58
N ASP A 209 2.46 -16.10 1.67
CA ASP A 209 3.62 -16.69 1.01
C ASP A 209 4.41 -15.63 0.22
N GLN A 210 3.71 -14.69 -0.40
CA GLN A 210 4.32 -13.56 -1.09
C GLN A 210 5.00 -12.56 -0.15
N LEU A 211 4.35 -12.19 0.96
CA LEU A 211 4.96 -11.35 2.00
C LEU A 211 6.23 -11.99 2.56
N ALA A 212 6.22 -13.31 2.76
CA ALA A 212 7.38 -14.06 3.21
C ALA A 212 8.54 -13.98 2.20
N LYS A 213 8.26 -14.18 0.90
CA LYS A 213 9.27 -14.02 -0.17
C LYS A 213 9.87 -12.62 -0.20
N MET A 214 9.02 -11.59 -0.10
CA MET A 214 9.48 -10.19 -0.07
C MET A 214 10.39 -9.92 1.11
N THR A 215 10.01 -10.41 2.29
CA THR A 215 10.79 -10.30 3.53
C THR A 215 12.15 -10.99 3.37
N GLU A 216 12.17 -12.20 2.82
CA GLU A 216 13.42 -12.95 2.58
C GLU A 216 14.33 -12.22 1.58
N THR A 217 13.80 -11.70 0.48
CA THR A 217 14.56 -10.92 -0.51
C THR A 217 15.19 -9.69 0.14
N LEU A 218 14.44 -8.94 0.95
CA LEU A 218 14.96 -7.76 1.65
C LEU A 218 16.10 -8.12 2.63
N ILE A 219 15.92 -9.19 3.41
CA ILE A 219 16.93 -9.65 4.37
C ILE A 219 18.18 -10.18 3.65
N ARG A 220 18.03 -10.98 2.60
CA ARG A 220 19.15 -11.54 1.85
C ARG A 220 20.01 -10.45 1.23
N ASN A 221 19.38 -9.44 0.66
CA ASN A 221 20.12 -8.35 0.04
C ASN A 221 20.87 -7.49 1.07
N ARG A 222 20.32 -7.29 2.29
CA ARG A 222 21.05 -6.66 3.40
C ARG A 222 22.43 -7.29 3.63
N MET A 223 22.53 -8.62 3.58
CA MET A 223 23.79 -9.35 3.77
C MET A 223 24.80 -9.04 2.66
N ASN A 224 24.34 -8.82 1.44
CA ASN A 224 25.20 -8.47 0.30
C ASN A 224 25.73 -7.03 0.39
N TRP A 225 24.92 -6.08 0.90
CA TRP A 225 25.35 -4.68 1.11
C TRP A 225 26.36 -4.49 2.24
N GLN A 226 26.50 -5.46 3.14
CA GLN A 226 27.49 -5.43 4.23
C GLN A 226 28.85 -6.01 3.81
N GLN A 227 28.96 -6.59 2.62
CA GLN A 227 30.18 -7.24 2.11
C GLN A 227 30.94 -6.42 1.05
N THR A 228 30.41 -5.27 0.63
CA THR A 228 31.07 -4.27 -0.24
C THR A 228 31.35 -2.99 0.51
#